data_AF-A0A954S274-F1
#
_entry.id   AF-A0A954S274-F1
#
_cell.length_a   1.000
_cell.length_b   1.000
_cell.length_c   1.000
_cell.angle_alpha   90.00
_cell.angle_beta   90.00
_cell.angle_gamma   90.00
#
_symmetry.space_group_name_H-M   'P 1'
#
loop_
_entity.id
_entity.type
_entity.pdbx_description
1 polymer ?
#
loop_
_entity_poly.entity_id
_entity_poly.type
_entity_poly.pdbx_seq_one_letter_code
_entity_poly.pdbx_strand_id
1 'polypeptide(L)'
;MTSTKWMMGTAMTLLVASSILLSGCGDKGADSDQAKKTADGKDVQAVANADPSHGGWWCVEHGVPEEICTRCSTNLAAEFQKKGDWCKEHNRPESQCFICHPELEAKFAAQYEAKTGHKPPKPEEE
;
A
#
# COMPACT_ATOMS: atom_id res chain seq x y z
N MET A 1 -38.09 -12.24 30.51
CA MET A 1 -37.26 -13.12 29.66
C MET A 1 -35.82 -12.93 30.08
N THR A 2 -35.22 -14.02 30.53
CA THR A 2 -34.05 -14.11 31.41
C THR A 2 -32.74 -13.83 30.68
N SER A 3 -31.91 -13.00 31.29
CA SER A 3 -30.47 -12.94 31.07
C SER A 3 -29.83 -14.30 31.40
N THR A 4 -28.92 -14.78 30.54
CA THR A 4 -28.01 -15.85 30.91
C THR A 4 -26.58 -15.43 30.58
N LYS A 5 -25.96 -14.81 31.59
CA LYS A 5 -24.51 -14.75 31.79
C LYS A 5 -23.94 -16.17 31.69
N TRP A 6 -22.96 -16.37 30.81
CA TRP A 6 -22.08 -17.53 30.88
C TRP A 6 -20.88 -17.19 31.77
N MET A 7 -20.99 -17.57 33.05
CA MET A 7 -19.86 -17.78 33.95
C MET A 7 -19.70 -19.29 34.15
N MET A 8 -18.54 -19.82 33.79
CA MET A 8 -17.96 -21.09 34.25
C MET A 8 -16.49 -21.02 33.79
N GLY A 9 -15.44 -20.92 34.60
CA GLY A 9 -15.25 -21.30 35.99
C GLY A 9 -14.34 -22.54 36.05
N THR A 10 -13.25 -22.44 36.83
CA THR A 10 -12.25 -23.47 37.21
C THR A 10 -11.07 -23.69 36.23
N ALA A 11 -9.83 -23.94 36.62
CA ALA A 11 -8.96 -23.68 37.79
C ALA A 11 -7.62 -24.38 37.47
N MET A 12 -6.51 -23.99 38.14
CA MET A 12 -5.25 -24.77 38.30
C MET A 12 -4.34 -24.90 37.05
N THR A 13 -3.02 -24.66 37.04
CA THR A 13 -2.01 -24.43 38.09
C THR A 13 -0.61 -24.16 37.48
N LEU A 14 0.24 -23.46 38.24
CA LEU A 14 1.73 -23.58 38.35
C LEU A 14 2.60 -23.09 37.17
N LEU A 15 3.29 -21.95 37.34
CA LEU A 15 4.68 -21.81 37.82
C LEU A 15 5.74 -22.43 36.90
N VAL A 16 6.48 -21.60 36.15
CA VAL A 16 7.95 -21.51 36.26
C VAL A 16 8.38 -20.09 35.89
N ALA A 17 8.86 -19.35 36.89
CA ALA A 17 9.73 -18.21 36.69
C ALA A 17 11.12 -18.73 36.30
N SER A 18 11.70 -18.21 35.22
CA SER A 18 13.13 -18.41 34.91
C SER A 18 13.72 -17.07 34.48
N SER A 19 14.37 -16.45 35.45
CA SER A 19 15.21 -15.27 35.31
C SER A 19 16.63 -15.72 34.97
N ILE A 20 17.19 -15.34 33.81
CA ILE A 20 18.63 -15.46 33.54
C ILE A 20 19.12 -14.23 32.72
N LEU A 21 19.80 -13.35 33.47
CA LEU A 21 21.02 -12.57 33.17
C LEU A 21 20.97 -11.34 32.23
N LEU A 22 21.11 -10.17 32.87
CA LEU A 22 21.81 -8.99 32.34
C LEU A 22 23.32 -9.24 32.39
N SER A 23 24.02 -9.16 31.24
CA SER A 23 25.44 -8.82 31.14
C SER A 23 25.83 -8.64 29.67
N GLY A 24 26.31 -7.44 29.30
CA GLY A 24 27.00 -7.22 28.02
C GLY A 24 26.89 -5.80 27.45
N CYS A 25 27.75 -4.90 27.91
CA CYS A 25 28.19 -3.71 27.17
C CYS A 25 29.57 -4.06 26.57
N GLY A 26 29.77 -3.88 25.27
CA GLY A 26 31.05 -4.19 24.61
C GLY A 26 31.05 -3.93 23.10
N ASP A 27 31.85 -2.95 22.69
CA ASP A 27 32.08 -2.36 21.37
C ASP A 27 32.70 -3.27 20.27
N LYS A 28 32.34 -2.92 19.00
CA LYS A 28 33.15 -2.86 17.76
C LYS A 28 33.69 -4.13 17.06
N GLY A 29 33.40 -4.17 15.74
CA GLY A 29 34.07 -4.95 14.67
C GLY A 29 33.03 -5.54 13.70
N ALA A 30 32.81 -4.98 12.48
CA ALA A 30 33.49 -5.34 11.21
C ALA A 30 33.52 -6.86 10.97
N ASP A 31 33.09 -7.47 9.87
CA ASP A 31 32.59 -7.02 8.57
C ASP A 31 32.00 -8.25 7.82
N SER A 32 31.21 -7.97 6.78
CA SER A 32 30.99 -8.76 5.55
C SER A 32 30.20 -10.08 5.52
N ASP A 33 29.23 -10.03 4.60
CA ASP A 33 28.66 -11.08 3.75
C ASP A 33 27.51 -11.99 4.23
N GLN A 34 26.30 -11.44 4.01
CA GLN A 34 25.22 -11.98 3.17
C GLN A 34 24.82 -13.46 3.36
N ALA A 35 23.60 -13.68 3.88
CA ALA A 35 22.46 -14.09 3.04
C ALA A 35 21.17 -14.37 3.82
N LYS A 36 20.10 -13.75 3.29
CA LYS A 36 18.70 -14.23 3.25
C LYS A 36 17.74 -13.82 4.39
N LYS A 37 17.02 -12.73 4.06
CA LYS A 37 15.56 -12.46 4.16
C LYS A 37 14.77 -13.40 5.08
N THR A 38 13.96 -12.92 6.02
CA THR A 38 12.77 -12.08 5.80
C THR A 38 12.23 -11.48 7.11
N ALA A 39 11.66 -10.27 7.00
CA ALA A 39 10.55 -9.71 7.79
C ALA A 39 10.85 -9.46 9.30
N ASP A 40 10.51 -8.34 9.93
CA ASP A 40 9.47 -7.33 9.74
C ASP A 40 9.96 -6.03 10.42
N GLY A 41 9.56 -4.87 9.92
CA GLY A 41 9.53 -3.67 10.77
C GLY A 41 9.87 -2.36 10.07
N LYS A 42 8.82 -1.60 9.78
CA LYS A 42 8.80 -0.13 9.79
C LYS A 42 9.95 0.56 9.05
N ASP A 43 9.73 0.83 7.77
CA ASP A 43 10.30 2.00 7.14
C ASP A 43 9.17 2.87 6.58
N VAL A 44 9.14 4.11 7.08
CA VAL A 44 8.41 5.22 6.49
C VAL A 44 9.37 5.93 5.50
N GLN A 45 10.14 5.17 4.73
CA GLN A 45 11.18 5.71 3.86
C GLN A 45 11.16 5.04 2.49
N ALA A 46 10.08 5.27 1.74
CA ALA A 46 10.04 5.07 0.30
C ALA A 46 9.08 6.04 -0.43
N VAL A 47 8.79 7.23 0.11
CA VAL A 47 7.99 8.24 -0.60
C VAL A 47 8.83 9.23 -1.43
N ALA A 48 10.13 8.98 -1.59
CA ALA A 48 11.02 9.87 -2.35
C ALA A 48 11.51 9.30 -3.68
N ASN A 49 11.08 8.09 -4.07
CA ASN A 49 11.29 7.61 -5.43
C ASN A 49 9.98 7.02 -5.88
N ALA A 50 9.19 7.82 -6.59
CA ALA A 50 8.20 7.29 -7.49
C ALA A 50 9.00 6.53 -8.55
N ASP A 51 9.23 5.25 -8.28
CA ASP A 51 9.89 4.33 -9.19
C ASP A 51 9.04 4.32 -10.48
N PRO A 52 9.58 4.77 -11.62
CA PRO A 52 8.84 4.74 -12.89
C PRO A 52 8.68 3.30 -13.39
N SER A 53 9.45 2.36 -12.83
CA SER A 53 9.16 0.94 -12.94
C SER A 53 7.90 0.64 -12.11
N HIS A 54 6.95 -0.09 -12.68
CA HIS A 54 5.65 -0.48 -12.08
C HIS A 54 5.72 -1.29 -10.75
N GLY A 55 6.73 -1.10 -9.90
CA GLY A 55 6.89 -1.69 -8.57
C GLY A 55 6.26 -0.87 -7.44
N GLY A 56 5.74 0.32 -7.72
CA GLY A 56 5.05 1.19 -6.77
C GLY A 56 3.52 0.94 -6.71
N TRP A 57 2.84 1.61 -5.77
CA TRP A 57 1.37 1.60 -5.70
C TRP A 57 0.72 2.67 -6.59
N TRP A 58 1.51 3.63 -7.10
CA TRP A 58 1.06 4.79 -7.86
C TRP A 58 1.71 4.80 -9.25
N CYS A 59 0.89 4.97 -10.29
CA CYS A 59 1.36 5.09 -11.66
C CYS A 59 1.70 6.56 -11.93
N VAL A 60 2.99 6.86 -12.07
CA VAL A 60 3.46 8.22 -12.32
C VAL A 60 2.96 8.72 -13.67
N GLU A 61 3.07 7.89 -14.72
CA GLU A 61 2.69 8.26 -16.09
C GLU A 61 1.21 8.61 -16.23
N HIS A 62 0.33 7.92 -15.50
CA HIS A 62 -1.12 8.04 -15.69
C HIS A 62 -1.87 8.69 -14.53
N GLY A 63 -1.19 9.05 -13.43
CA GLY A 63 -1.79 9.80 -12.33
C GLY A 63 -2.89 9.06 -11.57
N VAL A 64 -2.82 7.73 -11.52
CA VAL A 64 -3.78 6.85 -10.83
C VAL A 64 -3.04 5.75 -10.06
N PRO A 65 -3.65 5.11 -9.05
CA PRO A 65 -3.08 3.92 -8.44
C PRO A 65 -2.82 2.81 -9.48
N GLU A 66 -1.66 2.14 -9.40
CA GLU A 66 -1.24 1.09 -10.35
C GLU A 66 -2.29 -0.04 -10.43
N GLU A 67 -2.92 -0.37 -9.29
CA GLU A 67 -3.95 -1.41 -9.20
C GLU A 67 -5.19 -1.14 -10.06
N ILE A 68 -5.47 0.12 -10.40
CA ILE A 68 -6.58 0.50 -11.27
C ILE A 68 -6.12 1.05 -12.62
N CYS A 69 -4.82 1.20 -12.87
CA CYS A 69 -4.32 1.80 -14.09
C CYS A 69 -4.58 0.89 -15.31
N THR A 70 -5.63 1.21 -16.06
CA THR A 70 -5.99 0.44 -17.27
C THR A 70 -5.03 0.64 -18.44
N ARG A 71 -4.20 1.68 -18.38
CA ARG A 71 -3.17 1.98 -19.37
C ARG A 71 -1.94 1.07 -19.21
N CYS A 72 -1.61 0.72 -17.96
CA CYS A 72 -0.55 -0.25 -17.66
C CYS A 72 -1.05 -1.70 -17.67
N SER A 73 -2.31 -1.93 -17.29
CA SER A 73 -2.89 -3.29 -17.19
C SER A 73 -4.08 -3.47 -18.13
N THR A 74 -3.83 -4.14 -19.26
CA THR A 74 -4.84 -4.42 -20.30
C THR A 74 -6.00 -5.29 -19.81
N ASN A 75 -5.76 -6.17 -18.82
CA ASN A 75 -6.82 -6.98 -18.23
C ASN A 75 -7.88 -6.13 -17.52
N LEU A 76 -7.51 -4.98 -16.95
CA LEU A 76 -8.46 -4.10 -16.27
C LEU A 76 -9.39 -3.41 -17.27
N ALA A 77 -8.91 -3.04 -18.46
CA ALA A 77 -9.71 -2.35 -19.47
C ALA A 77 -11.00 -3.12 -19.83
N ALA A 78 -10.89 -4.43 -20.02
CA ALA A 78 -12.05 -5.28 -20.32
C ALA A 78 -13.06 -5.32 -19.15
N GLU A 79 -12.58 -5.32 -17.90
CA GLU A 79 -13.44 -5.30 -16.72
C GLU A 79 -14.19 -3.98 -16.56
N PHE A 80 -13.52 -2.85 -16.83
CA PHE A 80 -14.15 -1.53 -16.84
C PHE A 80 -15.20 -1.39 -17.95
N GLN A 81 -14.90 -1.92 -19.15
CA GLN A 81 -15.88 -1.98 -20.25
C GLN A 81 -17.12 -2.81 -19.89
N LYS A 82 -16.94 -4.00 -19.30
CA LYS A 82 -18.06 -4.85 -18.85
C LYS A 82 -18.93 -4.15 -17.79
N LYS A 83 -18.32 -3.32 -16.93
CA LYS A 83 -19.00 -2.52 -15.92
C LYS A 83 -19.70 -1.27 -16.49
N GLY A 84 -19.52 -0.97 -17.78
CA GLY A 84 -20.05 0.22 -18.43
C GLY A 84 -19.28 1.51 -18.09
N ASP A 85 -18.16 1.40 -17.38
CA ASP A 85 -17.29 2.52 -17.02
C ASP A 85 -16.23 2.69 -18.12
N TRP A 86 -16.64 3.21 -19.28
CA TRP A 86 -15.76 3.34 -20.44
C TRP A 86 -16.05 4.57 -21.30
N CYS A 87 -15.04 5.43 -21.41
CA CYS A 87 -15.00 6.55 -22.33
C CYS A 87 -14.61 6.04 -23.72
N LYS A 88 -15.55 6.04 -24.66
CA LYS A 88 -15.28 5.59 -26.04
C LYS A 88 -14.41 6.58 -26.82
N GLU A 89 -14.56 7.87 -26.56
CA GLU A 89 -13.82 8.92 -27.26
C GLU A 89 -12.33 8.88 -26.91
N HIS A 90 -12.00 8.57 -25.65
CA HIS A 90 -10.62 8.58 -25.14
C HIS A 90 -10.08 7.18 -24.78
N ASN A 91 -10.80 6.11 -25.11
CA ASN A 91 -10.40 4.70 -24.94
C ASN A 91 -9.82 4.37 -23.55
N ARG A 92 -10.51 4.81 -22.50
CA ARG A 92 -10.14 4.57 -21.09
C ARG A 92 -11.38 4.59 -20.21
N PRO A 93 -11.34 4.12 -18.95
CA PRO A 93 -12.48 4.18 -18.06
C PRO A 93 -12.98 5.61 -17.88
N GLU A 94 -14.30 5.82 -17.80
CA GLU A 94 -14.86 7.14 -17.49
C GLU A 94 -14.29 7.64 -16.15
N SER A 95 -14.17 6.74 -15.17
CA SER A 95 -13.54 6.99 -13.86
C SER A 95 -12.04 7.31 -13.89
N GLN A 96 -11.39 7.25 -15.04
CA GLN A 96 -9.98 7.60 -15.25
C GLN A 96 -9.83 8.60 -16.41
N CYS A 97 -10.93 9.20 -16.87
CA CYS A 97 -10.92 10.04 -18.06
C CYS A 97 -10.76 11.52 -17.74
N PHE A 98 -9.53 11.99 -17.52
CA PHE A 98 -9.25 13.39 -17.13
C PHE A 98 -9.56 14.44 -18.21
N ILE A 99 -9.75 14.02 -19.47
CA ILE A 99 -10.17 14.91 -20.57
C ILE A 99 -11.67 15.21 -20.46
N CYS A 100 -12.49 14.21 -20.11
CA CYS A 100 -13.93 14.41 -19.92
C CYS A 100 -14.26 14.92 -18.52
N HIS A 101 -13.50 14.45 -17.51
CA HIS A 101 -13.72 14.68 -16.08
C HIS A 101 -12.42 15.16 -15.41
N PRO A 102 -11.97 16.41 -15.67
CA PRO A 102 -10.73 16.94 -15.12
C PRO A 102 -10.71 16.98 -13.58
N GLU A 103 -11.87 16.99 -12.93
CA GLU A 103 -11.99 16.91 -11.47
C GLU A 103 -11.45 15.58 -10.89
N LEU A 104 -11.41 14.52 -11.69
CA LEU A 104 -10.88 13.23 -11.25
C LEU A 104 -9.36 13.30 -10.99
N GLU A 105 -8.63 14.13 -11.74
CA GLU A 105 -7.20 14.34 -11.51
C GLU A 105 -6.97 14.90 -10.09
N ALA A 106 -7.72 15.93 -9.71
CA ALA A 106 -7.67 16.51 -8.37
C ALA A 106 -8.06 15.48 -7.28
N LYS A 107 -9.03 14.63 -7.56
CA LYS A 107 -9.45 13.55 -6.64
C LYS A 107 -8.33 12.54 -6.42
N PHE A 108 -7.68 12.06 -7.47
CA PHE A 108 -6.57 11.11 -7.34
C PHE A 108 -5.33 11.76 -6.72
N ALA A 109 -5.07 13.03 -7.02
CA ALA A 109 -4.01 13.80 -6.37
C ALA A 109 -4.25 13.94 -4.87
N ALA A 110 -5.48 14.24 -4.44
CA ALA A 110 -5.83 14.29 -3.03
C ALA A 110 -5.66 12.92 -2.35
N GLN A 111 -5.98 11.82 -3.03
CA GLN A 111 -5.72 10.46 -2.52
C GLN A 111 -4.22 10.20 -2.32
N TYR A 112 -3.39 10.65 -3.27
CA TYR A 112 -1.94 10.55 -3.16
C TYR A 112 -1.40 11.38 -1.99
N GLU A 113 -1.82 12.64 -1.87
CA GLU A 113 -1.44 13.53 -0.78
C GLU A 113 -1.85 12.97 0.58
N ALA A 114 -3.07 12.42 0.69
CA ALA A 114 -3.55 11.80 1.93
C ALA A 114 -2.69 10.60 2.36
N LYS A 115 -2.10 9.87 1.40
CA LYS A 115 -1.27 8.68 1.68
C LYS A 115 0.21 9.02 1.92
N THR A 116 0.74 10.04 1.25
CA THR A 116 2.18 10.33 1.22
C THR A 116 2.57 11.61 1.96
N GLY A 117 1.61 12.51 2.21
CA GLY A 117 1.85 13.85 2.74
C GLY A 117 2.39 14.85 1.72
N HIS A 118 2.54 14.46 0.45
CA HIS A 118 3.09 15.29 -0.63
C HIS A 118 2.22 15.22 -1.88
N LYS A 119 2.31 16.23 -2.75
CA LYS A 119 1.60 16.23 -4.04
C LYS A 119 2.12 15.09 -4.93
N PRO A 120 1.27 14.45 -5.74
CA PRO A 120 1.76 13.47 -6.71
C PRO A 120 2.74 14.12 -7.68
N PRO A 121 3.71 13.35 -8.20
CA PRO A 121 4.46 13.78 -9.37
C PRO A 121 3.48 14.08 -10.51
N LYS A 122 3.80 15.10 -11.32
CA LYS A 122 2.97 15.45 -12.46
C LYS A 122 2.97 14.27 -13.45
N PRO A 123 1.79 13.81 -13.93
CA PRO A 123 1.74 12.82 -14.99
C PRO A 123 2.51 13.28 -16.22
N GLU A 124 3.23 12.37 -16.87
CA GLU A 124 3.87 12.66 -18.14
C GLU A 124 2.75 12.85 -19.18
N GLU A 125 2.63 14.07 -19.70
CA GLU A 125 1.65 14.41 -20.73
C GLU A 125 2.12 13.81 -22.06
N GLU A 126 1.56 12.65 -22.45
CA GLU A 126 1.56 12.16 -23.84
C GLU A 126 0.18 12.30 -24.50
#